data_AF-A0AA47MR14-F1
#
_entry.id   AF-A0AA47MR14-F1
#
_cell.length_a   1.000
_cell.length_b   1.000
_cell.length_c   1.000
_cell.angle_alpha   90.00
_cell.angle_beta   90.00
_cell.angle_gamma   90.00
#
_symmetry.space_group_name_H-M   'P 1'
#
loop_
_entity.id
_entity.type
_entity.pdbx_description
1 polymer ?
#
loop_
_entity_poly.entity_id
_entity_poly.type
_entity_poly.pdbx_seq_one_letter_code
_entity_poly.pdbx_strand_id
1 'polypeptide(L)'
;MATALQVIGGQNGSAFDFTGRDNGATLKKIGVAEGGWQIKAVRAELSDGRVETFGKAHTFKEYTFKLGEGITKLSLWGNGAGTRLGGIKFMTSSGGQFFAHMTDWGLKTEYSAWDSSSSMPSSRLC
;
A
#
# COMPACT_ATOMS: atom_id res chain seq x y z
N MET A 1 -14.67 -2.35 -14.54
CA MET A 1 -13.25 -1.89 -14.57
C MET A 1 -12.36 -3.05 -14.16
N ALA A 2 -11.24 -3.25 -14.85
CA ALA A 2 -10.23 -4.23 -14.45
C ALA A 2 -9.38 -3.66 -13.31
N THR A 3 -9.18 -4.44 -12.26
CA THR A 3 -8.38 -4.05 -11.08
C THR A 3 -7.08 -4.83 -11.10
N ALA A 4 -5.94 -4.14 -11.10
CA ALA A 4 -4.64 -4.76 -10.87
C ALA A 4 -4.41 -4.87 -9.36
N LEU A 5 -4.14 -6.08 -8.86
CA LEU A 5 -3.81 -6.33 -7.46
C LEU A 5 -2.46 -7.05 -7.39
N GLN A 6 -1.50 -6.44 -6.68
CA GLN A 6 -0.23 -7.04 -6.37
C GLN A 6 -0.03 -7.04 -4.85
N VAL A 7 0.15 -8.23 -4.27
CA VAL A 7 0.33 -8.42 -2.83
C VAL A 7 1.81 -8.72 -2.56
N ILE A 8 2.45 -7.93 -1.69
CA ILE A 8 3.85 -8.07 -1.28
C ILE A 8 3.92 -8.22 0.23
N GLY A 9 4.58 -9.26 0.73
CA GLY A 9 4.71 -9.52 2.16
C GLY A 9 4.91 -11.01 2.46
N GLY A 10 4.53 -11.42 3.67
CA GLY A 10 4.53 -12.84 4.07
C GLY A 10 3.14 -13.48 3.93
N GLN A 11 3.09 -14.80 4.11
CA GLN A 11 1.87 -15.62 4.02
C GLN A 11 1.06 -15.70 5.33
N ASN A 12 1.58 -15.11 6.41
CA ASN A 12 1.00 -15.21 7.75
C ASN A 12 0.13 -13.98 8.09
N GLY A 13 -1.00 -14.22 8.77
CA GLY A 13 -1.96 -13.20 9.18
C GLY A 13 -3.38 -13.56 8.75
N SER A 14 -4.35 -12.73 9.10
CA SER A 14 -5.71 -12.86 8.58
C SER A 14 -5.83 -12.12 7.26
N ALA A 15 -6.38 -12.79 6.24
CA ALA A 15 -6.71 -12.12 4.99
C ALA A 15 -7.74 -11.02 5.24
N PHE A 16 -7.58 -9.88 4.56
CA PHE A 16 -8.54 -8.79 4.56
C PHE A 16 -8.69 -8.25 3.14
N ASP A 17 -9.89 -7.80 2.79
CA ASP A 17 -10.19 -7.07 1.57
C ASP A 17 -10.96 -5.81 1.98
N PHE A 18 -10.39 -4.65 1.65
CA PHE A 18 -11.00 -3.36 1.96
C PHE A 18 -10.93 -2.46 0.73
N THR A 19 -11.93 -2.66 -0.13
CA THR A 19 -12.03 -1.99 -1.42
C THR A 19 -13.41 -1.36 -1.61
N GLY A 20 -13.51 -0.38 -2.51
CA GLY A 20 -14.77 0.16 -3.01
C GLY A 20 -15.18 -0.43 -4.36
N ARG A 21 -14.79 -1.68 -4.65
CA ARG A 21 -15.00 -2.30 -5.96
C ARG A 21 -16.49 -2.37 -6.33
N ASP A 22 -17.35 -2.58 -5.34
CA ASP A 22 -18.78 -2.78 -5.55
C ASP A 22 -19.58 -1.48 -5.68
N ASN A 23 -19.03 -0.36 -5.21
CA ASN A 23 -19.74 0.94 -5.16
C ASN A 23 -18.94 2.11 -5.78
N GLY A 24 -17.76 1.86 -6.33
CA GLY A 24 -16.88 2.88 -6.90
C GLY A 24 -16.16 3.74 -5.87
N ALA A 25 -16.21 3.41 -4.57
CA ALA A 25 -15.51 4.18 -3.55
C ALA A 25 -13.99 4.07 -3.73
N THR A 26 -13.30 5.19 -3.55
CA THR A 26 -11.85 5.30 -3.70
C THR A 26 -11.18 5.58 -2.36
N LEU A 27 -9.88 5.33 -2.29
CA LEU A 27 -9.09 5.63 -1.10
C LEU A 27 -9.03 7.14 -0.90
N LYS A 28 -9.58 7.63 0.22
CA LYS A 28 -9.61 9.05 0.59
C LYS A 28 -8.45 9.41 1.51
N LYS A 29 -8.11 8.52 2.44
CA LYS A 29 -6.99 8.72 3.37
C LYS A 29 -6.34 7.39 3.70
N ILE A 30 -5.02 7.41 3.82
CA ILE A 30 -4.22 6.28 4.30
C ILE A 30 -3.39 6.72 5.50
N GLY A 31 -3.35 5.89 6.53
CA GLY A 31 -2.46 6.01 7.67
C GLY A 31 -1.58 4.77 7.75
N VAL A 32 -0.27 4.95 7.91
CA VAL A 32 0.68 3.84 8.04
C VAL A 32 1.46 3.98 9.34
N ALA A 33 1.49 2.91 10.13
CA ALA A 33 2.29 2.82 11.34
C ALA A 33 3.52 1.94 11.10
N GLU A 34 4.69 2.48 11.41
CA GLU A 34 5.99 1.83 11.20
C GLU A 34 6.43 1.09 12.47
N GLY A 35 7.24 0.06 12.29
CA GLY A 35 7.95 -0.65 13.35
C GLY A 35 9.38 -0.95 12.91
N GLY A 36 10.18 -1.49 13.83
CA GLY A 36 11.61 -1.75 13.57
C GLY A 36 11.88 -2.58 12.33
N TRP A 37 11.07 -3.62 12.09
CA TRP A 37 11.29 -4.59 11.03
C TRP A 37 10.03 -4.85 10.16
N GLN A 38 9.00 -4.02 10.30
CA GLN A 38 7.75 -4.17 9.56
C GLN A 38 6.94 -2.86 9.49
N ILE A 39 5.98 -2.81 8.57
CA ILE A 39 4.78 -1.99 8.73
C ILE A 39 3.87 -2.66 9.77
N LYS A 40 3.58 -1.97 10.87
CA LYS A 40 2.82 -2.51 12.02
C LYS A 40 1.31 -2.47 11.81
N ALA A 41 0.83 -1.40 11.18
CA ALA A 41 -0.58 -1.24 10.89
C ALA A 41 -0.82 -0.31 9.70
N VAL A 42 -1.94 -0.52 9.02
CA VAL A 42 -2.46 0.37 7.98
C VAL A 42 -3.90 0.70 8.34
N ARG A 43 -4.20 2.00 8.38
CA ARG A 43 -5.56 2.53 8.50
C ARG A 43 -5.97 3.09 7.14
N ALA A 44 -7.15 2.71 6.66
CA ALA A 44 -7.67 3.19 5.39
C ALA A 44 -9.05 3.82 5.60
N GLU A 45 -9.28 4.96 4.97
CA GLU A 45 -10.58 5.62 4.87
C GLU A 45 -10.96 5.71 3.39
N LEU A 46 -12.16 5.26 3.07
CA LEU A 46 -12.73 5.32 1.72
C LEU A 46 -13.63 6.54 1.56
N SER A 47 -13.87 6.94 0.32
CA SER A 47 -14.74 8.07 -0.02
C SER A 47 -16.21 7.88 0.39
N ASP A 48 -16.63 6.64 0.65
CA ASP A 48 -17.97 6.30 1.17
C ASP A 48 -18.08 6.38 2.71
N GLY A 49 -17.02 6.82 3.39
CA GLY A 49 -16.98 7.01 4.84
C GLY A 49 -16.58 5.78 5.64
N ARG A 50 -16.36 4.61 5.00
CA ARG A 50 -15.83 3.43 5.69
C ARG A 50 -14.40 3.68 6.17
N VAL A 51 -14.09 3.27 7.39
CA VAL A 51 -12.76 3.36 8.00
C VAL A 51 -12.42 2.04 8.66
N GLU A 52 -11.29 1.47 8.29
CA GLU A 52 -10.79 0.19 8.82
C GLU A 52 -9.31 0.32 9.21
N THR A 53 -8.88 -0.46 10.22
CA THR A 53 -7.49 -0.53 10.65
C THR A 53 -7.03 -1.98 10.68
N PHE A 54 -5.99 -2.28 9.90
CA PHE A 54 -5.38 -3.60 9.82
C PHE A 54 -4.06 -3.59 10.59
N GLY A 55 -3.92 -4.48 11.58
CA GLY A 55 -2.81 -4.47 12.53
C GLY A 55 -3.13 -3.65 13.80
N LYS A 56 -2.12 -3.38 14.63
CA LYS A 56 -2.31 -2.70 15.93
C LYS A 56 -1.30 -1.57 16.12
N ALA A 57 -1.78 -0.34 16.08
CA ALA A 57 -1.02 0.87 16.37
C ALA A 57 -1.93 2.03 16.83
N HIS A 58 -1.32 3.03 17.48
CA HIS A 58 -2.02 4.24 17.94
C HIS A 58 -1.64 5.49 17.15
N THR A 59 -0.43 5.53 16.59
CA THR A 59 0.10 6.67 15.83
C THR A 59 0.35 6.25 14.40
N PHE A 60 -0.05 7.10 13.45
CA PHE A 60 0.05 6.83 12.02
C PHE A 60 0.66 8.03 11.30
N LYS A 61 1.51 7.74 10.32
CA LYS A 61 1.88 8.70 9.28
C LYS A 61 0.78 8.71 8.25
N GLU A 62 0.16 9.85 8.01
CA GLU A 62 -1.06 9.94 7.22
C GLU A 62 -0.86 10.68 5.90
N TYR A 63 -1.68 10.33 4.91
CA TYR A 63 -1.80 11.02 3.64
C TYR A 63 -3.28 11.09 3.23
N THR A 64 -3.75 12.29 2.91
CA THR A 64 -5.12 12.53 2.44
C THR A 64 -5.09 12.88 0.95
N PHE A 65 -5.84 12.13 0.15
CA PHE A 65 -5.94 12.35 -1.28
C PHE A 65 -6.90 13.51 -1.56
N LYS A 66 -6.54 14.39 -2.50
CA LYS A 66 -7.47 15.39 -3.04
C LYS A 66 -8.52 14.71 -3.93
N LEU A 67 -9.63 15.39 -4.16
CA LEU A 67 -10.64 14.90 -5.08
C LEU A 67 -10.04 14.76 -6.50
N GLY A 68 -10.19 13.57 -7.09
CA GLY A 68 -9.61 13.25 -8.41
C GLY A 68 -8.10 12.95 -8.40
N GLU A 69 -7.45 12.96 -7.23
CA GLU A 69 -6.05 12.58 -7.10
C GLU A 69 -5.89 11.06 -7.16
N GLY A 70 -5.01 10.60 -8.06
CA GLY A 70 -4.69 9.19 -8.23
C GLY A 70 -3.23 8.91 -7.92
N ILE A 71 -2.92 7.66 -7.55
CA ILE A 71 -1.54 7.19 -7.41
C ILE A 71 -0.97 6.97 -8.81
N THR A 72 0.16 7.58 -9.12
CA THR A 72 0.86 7.45 -10.41
C THR A 72 2.05 6.50 -10.34
N LYS A 73 2.63 6.32 -9.15
CA LYS A 73 3.69 5.35 -8.88
C LYS A 73 3.47 4.76 -7.51
N LEU A 74 3.55 3.44 -7.40
CA LEU A 74 3.50 2.71 -6.14
C LEU A 74 4.69 1.77 -6.07
N SER A 75 5.43 1.86 -4.99
CA SER A 75 6.53 0.96 -4.67
C SER A 75 6.29 0.33 -3.31
N LEU A 76 6.46 -0.98 -3.25
CA LEU A 76 6.32 -1.77 -2.04
C LEU A 76 7.65 -2.49 -1.77
N TRP A 77 7.98 -2.69 -0.50
CA TRP A 77 9.12 -3.48 -0.09
C TRP A 77 8.66 -4.55 0.88
N GLY A 78 9.18 -5.77 0.71
CA GLY A 78 9.20 -6.72 1.82
C GLY A 78 10.20 -6.28 2.89
N ASN A 79 10.10 -6.83 4.09
CA ASN A 79 11.08 -6.60 5.16
C ASN A 79 12.45 -7.24 4.92
N GLY A 80 12.69 -7.84 3.75
CA GLY A 80 13.96 -8.51 3.42
C GLY A 80 14.12 -9.94 3.98
N ALA A 81 13.18 -10.42 4.81
CA ALA A 81 13.04 -11.83 5.21
C ALA A 81 11.83 -12.52 4.56
N GLY A 82 10.99 -11.78 3.83
CA GLY A 82 9.80 -12.32 3.15
C GLY A 82 8.63 -12.64 4.10
N THR A 83 8.65 -12.11 5.33
CA THR A 83 7.63 -12.43 6.35
C THR A 83 6.63 -11.31 6.61
N ARG A 84 6.99 -10.07 6.24
CA ARG A 84 6.18 -8.86 6.44
C ARG A 84 6.40 -7.86 5.32
N LEU A 85 5.45 -6.94 5.19
CA LEU A 85 5.65 -5.70 4.45
C LEU A 85 6.63 -4.81 5.22
N GLY A 86 7.63 -4.28 4.54
CA GLY A 86 8.71 -3.44 5.09
C GLY A 86 8.66 -1.99 4.66
N GLY A 87 7.95 -1.65 3.59
CA GLY A 87 7.81 -0.26 3.14
C GLY A 87 6.72 -0.04 2.11
N ILE A 88 6.18 1.18 2.11
CA ILE A 88 5.17 1.70 1.18
C ILE A 88 5.64 3.08 0.73
N LYS A 89 5.78 3.27 -0.58
CA LYS A 89 6.03 4.58 -1.19
C LYS A 89 5.08 4.80 -2.34
N PHE A 90 4.49 5.99 -2.43
CA PHE A 90 3.75 6.36 -3.61
C PHE A 90 3.92 7.83 -3.98
N MET A 91 3.70 8.11 -5.26
CA MET A 91 3.56 9.46 -5.82
C MET A 91 2.17 9.60 -6.40
N THR A 92 1.64 10.82 -6.39
CA THR A 92 0.29 11.10 -6.86
C THR A 92 0.27 12.04 -8.06
N SER A 93 -0.84 12.07 -8.79
CA SER A 93 -1.05 12.96 -9.93
C SER A 93 -1.05 14.43 -9.56
N SER A 94 -1.29 14.76 -8.27
CA SER A 94 -1.23 16.13 -7.76
C SER A 94 0.19 16.55 -7.32
N GLY A 95 1.19 15.69 -7.53
CA GLY A 95 2.59 15.91 -7.15
C GLY A 95 2.90 15.55 -5.70
N GLY A 96 1.94 14.99 -4.96
CA GLY A 96 2.16 14.57 -3.59
C GLY A 96 2.98 13.28 -3.50
N GLN A 97 3.69 13.13 -2.38
CA GLN A 97 4.56 12.00 -2.13
C GLN A 97 4.33 11.49 -0.71
N PHE A 98 4.27 10.17 -0.59
CA PHE A 98 4.21 9.49 0.69
C PHE A 98 5.26 8.40 0.72
N PHE A 99 5.94 8.27 1.86
CA PHE A 99 6.88 7.20 2.09
C PHE A 99 6.86 6.81 3.54
N ALA A 100 6.56 5.54 3.81
CA ALA A 100 6.62 4.93 5.12
C ALA A 100 7.43 3.63 5.04
N HIS A 101 8.35 3.41 5.97
CA HIS A 101 9.20 2.22 5.98
C HIS A 101 9.59 1.80 7.40
N MET A 102 10.03 0.55 7.51
CA MET A 102 10.59 0.00 8.74
C MET A 102 11.80 0.82 9.23
N THR A 103 11.92 1.03 10.54
CA THR A 103 12.86 2.00 11.11
C THR A 103 14.26 1.45 11.37
N ASP A 104 14.39 0.14 11.58
CA ASP A 104 15.65 -0.46 12.03
C ASP A 104 16.30 -1.28 10.91
N TRP A 105 15.51 -2.05 10.17
CA TRP A 105 16.01 -2.88 9.07
C TRP A 105 16.10 -2.08 7.77
N GLY A 106 17.15 -2.33 6.99
CA GLY A 106 17.33 -1.70 5.68
C GLY A 106 16.39 -2.27 4.61
N LEU A 107 15.81 -1.41 3.77
CA LEU A 107 15.04 -1.83 2.60
C LEU A 107 15.94 -2.59 1.61
N LYS A 108 15.40 -3.68 1.04
CA LYS A 108 16.10 -4.49 0.04
C LYS A 108 15.43 -4.33 -1.33
N THR A 109 14.72 -5.36 -1.79
CA THR A 109 14.07 -5.38 -3.10
C THR A 109 12.85 -4.46 -3.13
N GLU A 110 12.86 -3.53 -4.07
CA GLU A 110 11.70 -2.69 -4.43
C GLU A 110 10.82 -3.43 -5.43
N TYR A 111 9.52 -3.47 -5.16
CA TYR A 111 8.49 -3.95 -6.07
C TYR A 111 7.66 -2.75 -6.51
N SER A 112 7.96 -2.21 -7.69
CA SER A 112 7.21 -1.10 -8.28
C SER A 112 6.05 -1.62 -9.12
N ALA A 113 4.82 -1.18 -8.81
CA ALA A 113 3.71 -1.32 -9.72
C ALA A 113 3.87 -0.27 -10.84
N TRP A 114 4.12 -0.75 -12.06
CA TRP A 114 4.34 0.11 -13.24
C TRP A 114 3.03 0.51 -13.91
N ASP A 115 3.01 1.71 -14.48
CA ASP A 115 1.91 2.32 -15.23
C ASP A 115 1.46 1.42 -16.40
N SER A 116 0.14 1.28 -16.56
CA SER A 116 -0.58 0.46 -17.53
C SER A 116 -0.40 0.84 -19.02
N SER A 117 0.59 1.67 -19.38
CA SER A 117 0.83 2.11 -20.76
C SER A 117 1.89 1.29 -21.53
N SER A 118 2.52 0.28 -20.91
CA SER A 118 3.44 -0.62 -21.64
C SER A 118 3.22 -2.08 -21.26
N SER A 119 3.19 -2.93 -22.29
CA SER A 119 2.92 -4.36 -22.28
C SER A 119 3.61 -5.14 -21.14
N MET A 120 2.83 -5.91 -20.39
CA MET A 120 3.34 -6.83 -19.36
C MET A 120 4.32 -7.85 -19.95
N PRO A 121 5.53 -8.05 -19.38
CA PRO A 121 6.22 -9.31 -19.51
C PRO A 121 5.59 -10.31 -18.54
N SER A 122 4.89 -11.29 -19.11
CA SER A 122 4.43 -12.49 -18.43
C SER A 122 5.59 -13.16 -17.69
N SER A 123 5.57 -13.13 -16.36
CA SER A 123 6.30 -14.11 -15.56
C SER A 123 5.39 -14.58 -14.43
N ARG A 124 4.74 -15.72 -14.71
CA ARG A 124 4.22 -16.64 -13.70
C ARG A 124 5.34 -16.99 -12.74
N LEU A 125 5.09 -16.90 -11.43
CA LEU A 125 5.81 -17.71 -10.46
C LEU A 125 4.80 -18.16 -9.40
N CYS A 126 4.74 -19.48 -9.28
CA CYS A 126 3.97 -20.27 -8.32
C CYS A 126 4.43 -20.05 -6.88
#